data_AF-A0A6B3SQB8-F1
#
_entry.id   AF-A0A6B3SQB8-F1
#
_cell.length_a   1.000
_cell.length_b   1.000
_cell.length_c   1.000
_cell.angle_alpha   90.00
_cell.angle_beta   90.00
_cell.angle_gamma   90.00
#
_symmetry.space_group_name_H-M   'P 1'
#
loop_
_entity.id
_entity.type
_entity.pdbx_description
1 polymer ?
#
loop_
_entity_poly.entity_id
_entity_poly.type
_entity_poly.pdbx_seq_one_letter_code
_entity_poly.pdbx_strand_id
1 'polypeptide(L)'
;MGSIVVGMSTAQIAALSTSQIVALGSADIVALTTNQLSAGLTTDQIQVLKTNQIAALTTNQIANLATNQVASLTTGQVTALGTSQITAFTTGALAAIQTDSLQALKSSQIAALTTAQVQNLTTDSIVALTSAQMQSLTTTQVGALTSGQFAAMETIDLQALKSNQISALTSAQVVSLSTDTIVNLSSSQVQSLTTAQMQALTSAQIANMETVDLQALKTSQIAALTTDQVQKLTTDTIAALATAQVQGLTTGQMQALISNQISAINSNDLQSLKTSQIAALTTAQVATGLTTDQIGQLKSAQIAALTTAQVQGMTTDQIVALGTTQVQALVSNQLQALTSSQFAAMESVDLQALKSTQIASLTTAQVASLTTDNVVALSSTQIQALTTAQMQALTSAQIANMETVDLQALKTSQIAALTTDQVQKLTTDTIAALATAQVQGLTTGQMQALISNQISAINSNTLQSL
;
A
#
# COMPACT_ATOMS: atom_id res chain seq x y z
N MET A 1 -33.24 -12.01 -65.77
CA MET A 1 -34.46 -12.79 -65.49
C MET A 1 -34.84 -12.53 -64.04
N GLY A 2 -36.13 -12.34 -63.74
CA GLY A 2 -36.57 -12.20 -62.35
C GLY A 2 -36.27 -13.47 -61.56
N SER A 3 -36.01 -13.32 -60.26
CA SER A 3 -35.79 -14.48 -59.39
C SER A 3 -37.00 -15.40 -59.40
N ILE A 4 -36.76 -16.71 -59.48
CA ILE A 4 -37.84 -17.71 -59.60
C ILE A 4 -38.61 -17.93 -58.28
N VAL A 5 -38.10 -17.39 -57.17
CA VAL A 5 -38.74 -17.50 -55.85
C VAL A 5 -39.62 -16.29 -55.50
N VAL A 6 -39.59 -15.22 -56.32
CA VAL A 6 -40.44 -14.05 -56.13
C VAL A 6 -41.90 -14.43 -56.37
N GLY A 7 -42.75 -14.21 -55.36
CA GLY A 7 -44.18 -14.52 -55.41
C GLY A 7 -44.56 -15.90 -54.86
N MET A 8 -43.59 -16.74 -54.47
CA MET A 8 -43.88 -18.01 -53.79
C MET A 8 -44.36 -17.79 -52.35
N SER A 9 -45.31 -18.58 -51.86
CA SER A 9 -45.67 -18.61 -50.45
C SER A 9 -44.61 -19.34 -49.60
N THR A 10 -44.63 -19.17 -48.28
CA THR A 10 -43.76 -19.94 -47.36
C THR A 10 -43.94 -21.45 -47.52
N ALA A 11 -45.18 -21.91 -47.72
CA ALA A 11 -45.47 -23.33 -47.96
C ALA A 11 -44.90 -23.84 -49.30
N GLN A 12 -44.92 -23.01 -50.35
CA GLN A 12 -44.31 -23.38 -51.64
C GLN A 12 -42.79 -23.45 -51.55
N ILE A 13 -42.15 -22.55 -50.79
CA ILE A 13 -40.70 -22.62 -50.52
C ILE A 13 -40.35 -23.86 -49.70
N ALA A 14 -41.15 -24.17 -48.67
CA ALA A 14 -40.94 -25.36 -47.82
C ALA A 14 -41.09 -26.68 -48.60
N ALA A 15 -41.92 -26.70 -49.65
CA ALA A 15 -42.12 -27.86 -50.50
C ALA A 15 -40.99 -28.13 -51.51
N LEU A 16 -40.04 -27.20 -51.69
CA LEU A 16 -38.88 -27.43 -52.55
C LEU A 16 -37.97 -28.51 -51.96
N SER A 17 -37.44 -29.41 -52.78
CA SER A 17 -36.44 -30.37 -52.31
C SER A 17 -35.11 -29.67 -51.98
N THR A 18 -34.27 -30.30 -51.16
CA THR A 18 -32.91 -29.81 -50.87
C THR A 18 -32.09 -29.64 -52.16
N SER A 19 -32.24 -30.54 -53.14
CA SER A 19 -31.60 -30.41 -54.46
C SER A 19 -32.09 -29.18 -55.24
N GLN A 20 -33.38 -28.85 -55.16
CA GLN A 20 -33.92 -27.65 -55.79
C GLN A 20 -33.39 -26.38 -55.12
N ILE A 21 -33.27 -26.37 -53.79
CA ILE A 21 -32.70 -25.25 -53.03
C ILE A 21 -31.22 -25.02 -53.38
N VAL A 22 -30.42 -26.08 -53.49
CA VAL A 22 -28.99 -25.99 -53.88
C VAL A 22 -28.80 -25.45 -55.30
N ALA A 23 -29.78 -25.67 -56.18
CA ALA A 23 -29.75 -25.21 -57.57
C ALA A 23 -30.06 -23.71 -57.73
N LEU A 24 -30.65 -23.07 -56.71
CA LEU A 24 -30.93 -21.63 -56.72
C LEU A 24 -29.63 -20.80 -56.81
N GLY A 25 -29.64 -19.68 -57.51
CA GLY A 25 -28.51 -18.74 -57.50
C GLY A 25 -28.51 -17.88 -56.22
N SER A 26 -27.38 -17.24 -55.89
CA SER A 26 -27.35 -16.28 -54.77
C SER A 26 -28.36 -15.13 -54.96
N ALA A 27 -28.63 -14.73 -56.20
CA ALA A 27 -29.66 -13.73 -56.51
C ALA A 27 -31.08 -14.21 -56.17
N ASP A 28 -31.38 -15.50 -56.36
CA ASP A 28 -32.66 -16.08 -55.96
C ASP A 28 -32.78 -16.12 -54.44
N ILE A 29 -31.72 -16.55 -53.74
CA ILE A 29 -31.67 -16.61 -52.28
C ILE A 29 -31.87 -15.23 -51.65
N VAL A 30 -31.21 -14.19 -52.19
CA VAL A 30 -31.36 -12.80 -51.70
C VAL A 30 -32.72 -12.21 -52.05
N ALA A 31 -33.42 -12.72 -53.07
CA ALA A 31 -34.78 -12.28 -53.39
C ALA A 31 -35.85 -12.85 -52.45
N LEU A 32 -35.53 -13.84 -51.59
CA LEU A 32 -36.44 -14.33 -50.57
C LEU A 32 -36.73 -13.23 -49.54
N THR A 33 -38.01 -13.02 -49.25
CA THR A 33 -38.44 -12.18 -48.13
C THR A 33 -37.99 -12.78 -46.80
N THR A 34 -37.90 -11.95 -45.76
CA THR A 34 -37.55 -12.40 -44.40
C THR A 34 -38.50 -13.50 -43.89
N ASN A 35 -39.80 -13.42 -44.22
CA ASN A 35 -40.79 -14.44 -43.86
C ASN A 35 -40.60 -15.76 -44.64
N GLN A 36 -40.25 -15.69 -45.92
CA GLN A 36 -39.92 -16.89 -46.71
C GLN A 36 -38.65 -17.56 -46.21
N LEU A 37 -37.64 -16.80 -45.77
CA LEU A 37 -36.46 -17.37 -45.12
C LEU A 37 -36.84 -18.01 -43.79
N SER A 38 -37.48 -17.27 -42.88
CA SER A 38 -37.67 -17.69 -41.49
C SER A 38 -38.73 -18.78 -41.28
N ALA A 39 -39.79 -18.77 -42.10
CA ALA A 39 -40.92 -19.69 -41.99
C ALA A 39 -41.11 -20.57 -43.24
N GLY A 40 -40.41 -20.27 -44.34
CA GLY A 40 -40.50 -21.03 -45.59
C GLY A 40 -39.37 -22.03 -45.80
N LEU A 41 -38.15 -21.78 -45.30
CA LEU A 41 -37.06 -22.76 -45.39
C LEU A 41 -37.00 -23.66 -44.15
N THR A 42 -36.91 -24.96 -44.38
CA THR A 42 -36.63 -25.96 -43.35
C THR A 42 -35.14 -25.97 -42.98
N THR A 43 -34.79 -26.55 -41.83
CA THR A 43 -33.38 -26.70 -41.40
C THR A 43 -32.56 -27.51 -42.40
N ASP A 44 -33.15 -28.55 -43.00
CA ASP A 44 -32.48 -29.39 -44.00
C ASP A 44 -32.18 -28.60 -45.28
N GLN A 45 -33.11 -27.72 -45.69
CA GLN A 45 -32.91 -26.83 -46.84
C GLN A 45 -31.85 -25.76 -46.56
N ILE A 46 -31.79 -25.22 -45.33
CA ILE A 46 -30.75 -24.27 -44.92
C ILE A 46 -29.37 -24.95 -44.92
N GLN A 47 -29.25 -26.15 -44.38
CA GLN A 47 -27.98 -26.87 -44.27
C GLN A 47 -27.33 -27.15 -45.63
N VAL A 48 -28.13 -27.38 -46.69
CA VAL A 48 -27.62 -27.65 -48.03
C VAL A 48 -27.26 -26.39 -48.85
N LEU A 49 -27.56 -25.17 -48.36
CA LEU A 49 -27.15 -23.94 -49.04
C LEU A 49 -25.63 -23.84 -49.12
N LYS A 50 -25.12 -23.42 -50.27
CA LYS A 50 -23.69 -23.15 -50.47
C LYS A 50 -23.27 -21.95 -49.64
N THR A 51 -21.99 -21.92 -49.26
CA THR A 51 -21.41 -20.83 -48.46
C THR A 51 -21.56 -19.46 -49.12
N ASN A 52 -21.46 -19.39 -50.46
CA ASN A 52 -21.67 -18.16 -51.23
C ASN A 52 -23.14 -17.72 -51.32
N GLN A 53 -24.11 -18.62 -51.11
CA GLN A 53 -25.52 -18.27 -51.01
C GLN A 53 -25.82 -17.67 -49.63
N ILE A 54 -25.30 -18.29 -48.57
CA ILE A 54 -25.40 -17.76 -47.20
C ILE A 54 -24.70 -16.41 -47.06
N ALA A 55 -23.47 -16.29 -47.58
CA ALA A 55 -22.72 -15.03 -47.54
C ALA A 55 -23.36 -13.90 -48.37
N ALA A 56 -24.27 -14.21 -49.31
CA ALA A 56 -24.99 -13.21 -50.08
C ALA A 56 -26.20 -12.62 -49.34
N LEU A 57 -26.72 -13.29 -48.30
CA LEU A 57 -27.87 -12.82 -47.54
C LEU A 57 -27.64 -11.43 -46.95
N THR A 58 -28.63 -10.56 -47.02
CA THR A 58 -28.56 -9.24 -46.39
C THR A 58 -28.56 -9.36 -44.86
N THR A 59 -28.11 -8.32 -44.16
CA THR A 59 -28.17 -8.28 -42.69
C THR A 59 -29.60 -8.40 -42.17
N ASN A 60 -30.59 -7.81 -42.86
CA ASN A 60 -32.01 -7.95 -42.50
C ASN A 60 -32.50 -9.40 -42.65
N GLN A 61 -32.05 -10.12 -43.68
CA GLN A 61 -32.36 -11.52 -43.87
C GLN A 61 -31.74 -12.40 -42.78
N ILE A 62 -30.47 -12.17 -42.45
CA ILE A 62 -29.79 -12.89 -41.36
C ILE A 62 -30.47 -12.63 -40.01
N ALA A 63 -30.85 -11.38 -39.71
CA ALA A 63 -31.51 -11.00 -38.47
C ALA A 63 -32.87 -11.67 -38.26
N ASN A 64 -33.52 -12.13 -39.34
CA ASN A 64 -34.83 -12.77 -39.29
C ASN A 64 -34.77 -14.30 -39.36
N LEU A 65 -33.59 -14.93 -39.50
CA LEU A 65 -33.50 -16.40 -39.41
C LEU A 65 -33.98 -16.89 -38.05
N ALA A 66 -34.78 -17.96 -38.06
CA ALA A 66 -35.23 -18.59 -36.83
C ALA A 66 -34.05 -19.30 -36.12
N THR A 67 -34.08 -19.36 -34.78
CA THR A 67 -32.99 -19.94 -33.98
C THR A 67 -32.62 -21.37 -34.39
N ASN A 68 -33.60 -22.20 -34.73
CA ASN A 68 -33.36 -23.56 -35.21
C ASN A 68 -32.70 -23.61 -36.60
N GLN A 69 -32.97 -22.63 -37.46
CA GLN A 69 -32.30 -22.49 -38.76
C GLN A 69 -30.84 -22.10 -38.56
N VAL A 70 -30.56 -21.17 -37.64
CA VAL A 70 -29.19 -20.78 -37.30
C VAL A 70 -28.41 -21.96 -36.69
N ALA A 71 -29.05 -22.74 -35.80
CA ALA A 71 -28.46 -23.96 -35.24
C ALA A 71 -28.16 -25.05 -36.30
N SER A 72 -28.85 -25.03 -37.44
CA SER A 72 -28.64 -25.97 -38.55
C SER A 72 -27.53 -25.56 -39.54
N LEU A 73 -27.01 -24.33 -39.42
CA LEU A 73 -25.90 -23.87 -40.26
C LEU A 73 -24.64 -24.69 -39.99
N THR A 74 -23.98 -25.09 -41.06
CA THR A 74 -22.67 -25.74 -41.00
C THR A 74 -21.57 -24.72 -40.66
N THR A 75 -20.45 -25.20 -40.14
CA THR A 75 -19.26 -24.37 -39.87
C THR A 75 -18.78 -23.58 -41.09
N GLY A 76 -18.81 -24.18 -42.27
CA GLY A 76 -18.45 -23.50 -43.52
C GLY A 76 -19.40 -22.34 -43.86
N GLN A 77 -20.70 -22.49 -43.58
CA GLN A 77 -21.69 -21.43 -43.81
C GLN A 77 -21.54 -20.28 -42.80
N VAL A 78 -21.34 -20.59 -41.53
CA VAL A 78 -21.14 -19.58 -40.46
C VAL A 78 -19.87 -18.76 -40.71
N THR A 79 -18.77 -19.42 -41.07
CA THR A 79 -17.48 -18.74 -41.33
C THR A 79 -17.44 -17.93 -42.63
N ALA A 80 -18.36 -18.18 -43.55
CA ALA A 80 -18.51 -17.41 -44.79
C ALA A 80 -19.20 -16.06 -44.59
N LEU A 81 -19.90 -15.85 -43.46
CA LEU A 81 -20.57 -14.59 -43.14
C LEU A 81 -19.56 -13.46 -42.87
N GLY A 82 -19.84 -12.26 -43.38
CA GLY A 82 -19.12 -11.03 -43.02
C GLY A 82 -19.45 -10.54 -41.61
N THR A 83 -18.67 -9.59 -41.10
CA THR A 83 -18.85 -9.03 -39.74
C THR A 83 -20.24 -8.43 -39.54
N SER A 84 -20.76 -7.67 -40.51
CA SER A 84 -22.11 -7.07 -40.43
C SER A 84 -23.24 -8.11 -40.38
N GLN A 85 -23.05 -9.28 -40.99
CA GLN A 85 -24.02 -10.38 -40.93
C GLN A 85 -23.95 -11.07 -39.57
N ILE A 86 -22.75 -11.33 -39.04
CA ILE A 86 -22.58 -11.87 -37.69
C ILE A 86 -23.23 -10.96 -36.64
N THR A 87 -23.06 -9.64 -36.74
CA THR A 87 -23.70 -8.68 -35.82
C THR A 87 -25.21 -8.57 -36.01
N ALA A 88 -25.74 -9.03 -37.14
CA ALA A 88 -27.18 -9.01 -37.41
C ALA A 88 -27.93 -10.14 -36.71
N PHE A 89 -27.25 -11.21 -36.27
CA PHE A 89 -27.90 -12.27 -35.50
C PHE A 89 -28.50 -11.73 -34.21
N THR A 90 -29.71 -12.19 -33.88
CA THR A 90 -30.27 -12.00 -32.54
C THR A 90 -29.39 -12.70 -31.50
N THR A 91 -29.48 -12.28 -30.24
CA THR A 91 -28.73 -12.91 -29.15
C THR A 91 -29.05 -14.40 -29.01
N GLY A 92 -30.33 -14.78 -29.13
CA GLY A 92 -30.78 -16.17 -29.12
C GLY A 92 -30.28 -16.99 -30.30
N ALA A 93 -30.23 -16.42 -31.50
CA ALA A 93 -29.65 -17.08 -32.68
C ALA A 93 -28.14 -17.31 -32.52
N LEU A 94 -27.40 -16.31 -32.04
CA LEU A 94 -25.96 -16.41 -31.81
C LEU A 94 -25.63 -17.51 -30.78
N ALA A 95 -26.40 -17.59 -29.69
CA ALA A 95 -26.22 -18.62 -28.66
C ALA A 95 -26.54 -20.05 -29.16
N ALA A 96 -27.27 -20.19 -30.27
CA ALA A 96 -27.58 -21.47 -30.88
C ALA A 96 -26.54 -21.92 -31.92
N ILE A 97 -25.53 -21.09 -32.23
CA ILE A 97 -24.42 -21.49 -33.08
C ILE A 97 -23.60 -22.56 -32.33
N GLN A 98 -23.30 -23.66 -33.03
CA GLN A 98 -22.48 -24.75 -32.51
C GLN A 98 -21.08 -24.23 -32.11
N THR A 99 -20.52 -24.76 -31.03
CA THR A 99 -19.21 -24.34 -30.49
C THR A 99 -18.08 -24.46 -31.52
N ASP A 100 -18.08 -25.52 -32.34
CA ASP A 100 -17.09 -25.71 -33.42
C ASP A 100 -17.17 -24.59 -34.46
N SER A 101 -18.38 -24.11 -34.74
CA SER A 101 -18.60 -22.99 -35.66
C SER A 101 -18.17 -21.66 -35.06
N LEU A 102 -18.37 -21.46 -33.75
CA LEU A 102 -17.84 -20.29 -33.02
C LEU A 102 -16.31 -20.28 -33.00
N GLN A 103 -15.68 -21.42 -32.70
CA GLN A 103 -14.22 -21.57 -32.70
C GLN A 103 -13.63 -21.27 -34.09
N ALA A 104 -14.34 -21.63 -35.17
CA ALA A 104 -13.90 -21.38 -36.54
C ALA A 104 -14.06 -19.92 -37.02
N LEU A 105 -14.76 -19.05 -36.26
CA LEU A 105 -14.90 -17.63 -36.62
C LEU A 105 -13.55 -16.91 -36.61
N LYS A 106 -13.38 -15.96 -37.51
CA LYS A 106 -12.22 -15.05 -37.52
C LYS A 106 -12.28 -14.13 -36.31
N SER A 107 -11.12 -13.73 -35.80
CA SER A 107 -10.99 -12.68 -34.77
C SER A 107 -11.76 -11.40 -35.11
N SER A 108 -11.83 -10.99 -36.38
CA SER A 108 -12.61 -9.82 -36.81
C SER A 108 -14.13 -10.00 -36.65
N GLN A 109 -14.64 -11.23 -36.75
CA GLN A 109 -16.06 -11.54 -36.55
C GLN A 109 -16.41 -11.54 -35.05
N ILE A 110 -15.53 -12.09 -34.21
CA ILE A 110 -15.67 -12.04 -32.75
C ILE A 110 -15.59 -10.61 -32.23
N ALA A 111 -14.61 -9.82 -32.69
CA ALA A 111 -14.46 -8.41 -32.34
C ALA A 111 -15.64 -7.53 -32.79
N ALA A 112 -16.41 -7.98 -33.80
CA ALA A 112 -17.58 -7.25 -34.28
C ALA A 112 -18.82 -7.44 -33.38
N LEU A 113 -18.89 -8.52 -32.59
CA LEU A 113 -20.06 -8.82 -31.76
C LEU A 113 -20.44 -7.63 -30.86
N THR A 114 -21.74 -7.38 -30.71
CA THR A 114 -22.21 -6.38 -29.75
C THR A 114 -22.01 -6.86 -28.31
N THR A 115 -22.01 -5.96 -27.33
CA THR A 115 -21.94 -6.33 -25.91
C THR A 115 -23.12 -7.20 -25.48
N ALA A 116 -24.32 -6.96 -26.02
CA ALA A 116 -25.50 -7.77 -25.76
C ALA A 116 -25.34 -9.20 -26.32
N GLN A 117 -24.71 -9.33 -27.49
CA GLN A 117 -24.37 -10.63 -28.06
C GLN A 117 -23.32 -11.38 -27.23
N VAL A 118 -22.26 -10.69 -26.80
CA VAL A 118 -21.23 -11.28 -25.93
C VAL A 118 -21.81 -11.72 -24.59
N GLN A 119 -22.67 -10.92 -23.95
CA GLN A 119 -23.34 -11.28 -22.70
C GLN A 119 -24.25 -12.51 -22.80
N ASN A 120 -24.75 -12.82 -24.00
CA ASN A 120 -25.66 -13.94 -24.22
C ASN A 120 -24.95 -15.23 -24.68
N LEU A 121 -23.62 -15.20 -24.88
CA LEU A 121 -22.85 -16.42 -25.11
C LEU A 121 -22.95 -17.35 -23.91
N THR A 122 -23.04 -18.66 -24.14
CA THR A 122 -23.00 -19.63 -23.04
C THR A 122 -21.57 -19.76 -22.50
N THR A 123 -21.41 -20.35 -21.32
CA THR A 123 -20.06 -20.68 -20.81
C THR A 123 -19.32 -21.62 -21.76
N ASP A 124 -20.01 -22.57 -22.38
CA ASP A 124 -19.44 -23.50 -23.36
C ASP A 124 -18.97 -22.75 -24.62
N SER A 125 -19.71 -21.72 -25.04
CA SER A 125 -19.27 -20.82 -26.13
C SER A 125 -17.99 -20.06 -25.76
N ILE A 126 -17.85 -19.60 -24.51
CA ILE A 126 -16.65 -18.89 -24.05
C ILE A 126 -15.45 -19.84 -24.02
N VAL A 127 -15.61 -21.06 -23.48
CA VAL A 127 -14.57 -22.10 -23.46
C VAL A 127 -14.16 -22.52 -24.87
N ALA A 128 -15.08 -22.50 -25.84
CA ALA A 128 -14.77 -22.88 -27.22
C ALA A 128 -13.92 -21.83 -27.97
N LEU A 129 -13.86 -20.58 -27.50
CA LEU A 129 -13.07 -19.53 -28.15
C LEU A 129 -11.58 -19.81 -27.99
N THR A 130 -10.83 -19.56 -29.06
CA THR A 130 -9.37 -19.61 -29.01
C THR A 130 -8.80 -18.38 -28.30
N SER A 131 -7.58 -18.48 -27.78
CA SER A 131 -6.88 -17.34 -27.18
C SER A 131 -6.69 -16.16 -28.14
N ALA A 132 -6.61 -16.41 -29.46
CA ALA A 132 -6.54 -15.35 -30.49
C ALA A 132 -7.89 -14.64 -30.69
N GLN A 133 -9.01 -15.34 -30.50
CA GLN A 133 -10.34 -14.75 -30.51
C GLN A 133 -10.60 -13.97 -29.22
N MET A 134 -10.18 -14.49 -28.05
CA MET A 134 -10.28 -13.76 -26.78
C MET A 134 -9.45 -12.46 -26.79
N GLN A 135 -8.25 -12.48 -27.36
CA GLN A 135 -7.43 -11.29 -27.61
C GLN A 135 -8.03 -10.27 -28.59
N SER A 136 -9.00 -10.70 -29.40
CA SER A 136 -9.67 -9.84 -30.38
C SER A 136 -10.87 -9.09 -29.78
N LEU A 137 -11.38 -9.53 -28.63
CA LEU A 137 -12.43 -8.82 -27.92
C LEU A 137 -12.00 -7.39 -27.60
N THR A 138 -12.86 -6.45 -27.89
CA THR A 138 -12.70 -5.05 -27.47
C THR A 138 -12.78 -4.94 -25.96
N THR A 139 -12.24 -3.87 -25.39
CA THR A 139 -12.33 -3.59 -23.94
C THR A 139 -13.77 -3.50 -23.46
N THR A 140 -14.68 -2.97 -24.29
CA THR A 140 -16.12 -2.90 -23.98
C THR A 140 -16.76 -4.29 -23.94
N GLN A 141 -16.36 -5.21 -24.82
CA GLN A 141 -16.85 -6.59 -24.79
C GLN A 141 -16.31 -7.36 -23.58
N VAL A 142 -15.02 -7.19 -23.25
CA VAL A 142 -14.41 -7.82 -22.06
C VAL A 142 -15.09 -7.37 -20.77
N GLY A 143 -15.33 -6.06 -20.61
CA GLY A 143 -16.06 -5.52 -19.46
C GLY A 143 -17.56 -5.87 -19.45
N ALA A 144 -18.11 -6.33 -20.57
CA ALA A 144 -19.50 -6.78 -20.67
C ALA A 144 -19.66 -8.26 -20.31
N LEU A 145 -18.58 -9.07 -20.26
CA LEU A 145 -18.68 -10.48 -19.86
C LEU A 145 -19.31 -10.60 -18.46
N THR A 146 -20.24 -11.53 -18.33
CA THR A 146 -20.84 -11.86 -17.02
C THR A 146 -19.81 -12.56 -16.13
N SER A 147 -20.05 -12.58 -14.82
CA SER A 147 -19.20 -13.31 -13.88
C SER A 147 -19.13 -14.81 -14.18
N GLY A 148 -20.23 -15.41 -14.63
CA GLY A 148 -20.27 -16.82 -15.02
C GLY A 148 -19.44 -17.12 -16.27
N GLN A 149 -19.53 -16.25 -17.29
CA GLN A 149 -18.68 -16.36 -18.49
C GLN A 149 -17.21 -16.17 -18.17
N PHE A 150 -16.89 -15.17 -17.35
CA PHE A 150 -15.51 -14.89 -16.98
C PHE A 150 -14.90 -16.01 -16.13
N ALA A 151 -15.66 -16.59 -15.21
CA ALA A 151 -15.22 -17.74 -14.41
C ALA A 151 -15.05 -19.03 -15.24
N ALA A 152 -15.73 -19.15 -16.37
CA ALA A 152 -15.58 -20.28 -17.29
C ALA A 152 -14.35 -20.15 -18.22
N MET A 153 -13.71 -18.98 -18.30
CA MET A 153 -12.55 -18.80 -19.16
C MET A 153 -11.39 -19.70 -18.73
N GLU A 154 -10.71 -20.31 -19.69
CA GLU A 154 -9.51 -21.07 -19.43
C GLU A 154 -8.36 -20.14 -19.00
N THR A 155 -7.48 -20.63 -18.13
CA THR A 155 -6.34 -19.85 -17.62
C THR A 155 -5.43 -19.36 -18.75
N ILE A 156 -5.27 -20.13 -19.83
CA ILE A 156 -4.46 -19.73 -20.99
C ILE A 156 -5.08 -18.54 -21.75
N ASP A 157 -6.41 -18.45 -21.80
CA ASP A 157 -7.11 -17.35 -22.46
C ASP A 157 -7.07 -16.06 -21.62
N LEU A 158 -7.17 -16.19 -20.31
CA LEU A 158 -6.99 -15.07 -19.38
C LEU A 158 -5.56 -14.49 -19.49
N GLN A 159 -4.54 -15.36 -19.58
CA GLN A 159 -3.15 -14.95 -19.81
C GLN A 159 -2.96 -14.27 -21.16
N ALA A 160 -3.71 -14.71 -22.18
CA ALA A 160 -3.61 -14.13 -23.51
C ALA A 160 -4.18 -12.70 -23.59
N LEU A 161 -5.05 -12.28 -22.66
CA LEU A 161 -5.65 -10.94 -22.69
C LEU A 161 -4.59 -9.83 -22.66
N LYS A 162 -4.77 -8.81 -23.49
CA LYS A 162 -3.89 -7.64 -23.53
C LYS A 162 -4.06 -6.78 -22.27
N SER A 163 -3.04 -6.00 -21.91
CA SER A 163 -3.08 -5.08 -20.77
C SER A 163 -4.31 -4.14 -20.79
N ASN A 164 -4.71 -3.61 -21.95
CA ASN A 164 -5.91 -2.76 -22.03
C ASN A 164 -7.23 -3.52 -21.78
N GLN A 165 -7.28 -4.82 -22.08
CA GLN A 165 -8.41 -5.69 -21.76
C GLN A 165 -8.42 -6.01 -20.25
N ILE A 166 -7.26 -6.24 -19.64
CA ILE A 166 -7.13 -6.40 -18.18
C ILE A 166 -7.59 -5.13 -17.44
N SER A 167 -7.16 -3.95 -17.88
CA SER A 167 -7.65 -2.67 -17.33
C SER A 167 -9.15 -2.44 -17.50
N ALA A 168 -9.81 -3.16 -18.42
CA ALA A 168 -11.24 -3.04 -18.68
C ALA A 168 -12.10 -4.00 -17.84
N LEU A 169 -11.49 -4.93 -17.10
CA LEU A 169 -12.21 -5.81 -16.19
C LEU A 169 -12.95 -5.01 -15.11
N THR A 170 -14.16 -5.43 -14.77
CA THR A 170 -14.86 -4.90 -13.62
C THR A 170 -14.25 -5.42 -12.32
N SER A 171 -14.46 -4.73 -11.20
CA SER A 171 -14.05 -5.22 -9.88
C SER A 171 -14.63 -6.60 -9.55
N ALA A 172 -15.84 -6.90 -10.01
CA ALA A 172 -16.47 -8.21 -9.82
C ALA A 172 -15.73 -9.33 -10.57
N GLN A 173 -15.29 -9.06 -11.80
CA GLN A 173 -14.48 -10.01 -12.59
C GLN A 173 -13.10 -10.22 -11.96
N VAL A 174 -12.46 -9.14 -11.47
CA VAL A 174 -11.15 -9.24 -10.79
C VAL A 174 -11.23 -10.08 -9.53
N VAL A 175 -12.27 -9.92 -8.71
CA VAL A 175 -12.49 -10.76 -7.51
C VAL A 175 -12.67 -12.23 -7.86
N SER A 176 -13.27 -12.56 -9.01
CA SER A 176 -13.47 -13.95 -9.43
C SER A 176 -12.21 -14.65 -9.98
N LEU A 177 -11.10 -13.94 -10.19
CA LEU A 177 -9.85 -14.57 -10.62
C LEU A 177 -9.32 -15.50 -9.52
N SER A 178 -8.95 -16.73 -9.90
CA SER A 178 -8.23 -17.61 -8.97
C SER A 178 -6.84 -17.06 -8.65
N THR A 179 -6.25 -17.51 -7.54
CA THR A 179 -4.86 -17.20 -7.21
C THR A 179 -3.90 -17.70 -8.30
N ASP A 180 -4.18 -18.85 -8.90
CA ASP A 180 -3.37 -19.41 -9.99
C ASP A 180 -3.39 -18.51 -11.22
N THR A 181 -4.54 -17.94 -11.57
CA THR A 181 -4.59 -16.98 -12.69
C THR A 181 -3.83 -15.70 -12.36
N ILE A 182 -3.94 -15.19 -11.12
CA ILE A 182 -3.20 -14.00 -10.68
C ILE A 182 -1.67 -14.21 -10.81
N VAL A 183 -1.16 -15.36 -10.37
CA VAL A 183 0.27 -15.74 -10.49
C VAL A 183 0.72 -15.84 -11.94
N ASN A 184 -0.16 -16.24 -12.85
CA ASN A 184 0.20 -16.42 -14.26
C ASN A 184 0.05 -15.14 -15.10
N LEU A 185 -0.40 -14.02 -14.54
CA LEU A 185 -0.39 -12.74 -15.25
C LEU A 185 1.06 -12.26 -15.44
N SER A 186 1.37 -11.70 -16.60
CA SER A 186 2.64 -10.99 -16.77
C SER A 186 2.67 -9.72 -15.92
N SER A 187 3.87 -9.27 -15.53
CA SER A 187 4.04 -8.00 -14.80
C SER A 187 3.47 -6.79 -15.56
N SER A 188 3.40 -6.84 -16.91
CA SER A 188 2.75 -5.80 -17.72
C SER A 188 1.23 -5.82 -17.62
N GLN A 189 0.62 -6.99 -17.44
CA GLN A 189 -0.82 -7.11 -17.17
C GLN A 189 -1.13 -6.68 -15.73
N VAL A 190 -0.32 -7.09 -14.75
CA VAL A 190 -0.45 -6.63 -13.36
C VAL A 190 -0.32 -5.11 -13.26
N GLN A 191 0.70 -4.51 -13.87
CA GLN A 191 0.89 -3.06 -13.90
C GLN A 191 -0.27 -2.32 -14.60
N SER A 192 -1.03 -2.99 -15.47
CA SER A 192 -2.19 -2.40 -16.14
C SER A 192 -3.46 -2.35 -15.28
N LEU A 193 -3.48 -3.04 -14.13
CA LEU A 193 -4.62 -2.98 -13.21
C LEU A 193 -4.87 -1.55 -12.75
N THR A 194 -6.13 -1.12 -12.79
CA THR A 194 -6.53 0.18 -12.26
C THR A 194 -6.51 0.17 -10.73
N THR A 195 -6.50 1.34 -10.10
CA THR A 195 -6.56 1.45 -8.64
C THR A 195 -7.84 0.84 -8.04
N ALA A 196 -8.96 0.92 -8.75
CA ALA A 196 -10.22 0.29 -8.34
C ALA A 196 -10.16 -1.25 -8.43
N GLN A 197 -9.42 -1.78 -9.41
CA GLN A 197 -9.17 -3.22 -9.51
C GLN A 197 -8.20 -3.70 -8.42
N MET A 198 -7.14 -2.92 -8.12
CA MET A 198 -6.22 -3.21 -7.01
C MET A 198 -6.95 -3.27 -5.67
N GLN A 199 -7.88 -2.33 -5.41
CA GLN A 199 -8.74 -2.35 -4.22
C GLN A 199 -9.68 -3.54 -4.17
N ALA A 200 -10.12 -4.03 -5.33
CA ALA A 200 -11.04 -5.16 -5.43
C ALA A 200 -10.37 -6.51 -5.20
N LEU A 201 -9.06 -6.65 -5.47
CA LEU A 201 -8.34 -7.89 -5.23
C LEU A 201 -8.56 -8.37 -3.78
N THR A 202 -8.78 -9.66 -3.60
CA THR A 202 -8.84 -10.26 -2.26
C THR A 202 -7.44 -10.29 -1.65
N SER A 203 -7.36 -10.32 -0.32
CA SER A 203 -6.08 -10.48 0.36
C SER A 203 -5.38 -11.81 0.00
N ALA A 204 -6.14 -12.85 -0.38
CA ALA A 204 -5.57 -14.12 -0.87
C ALA A 204 -4.92 -13.96 -2.25
N GLN A 205 -5.53 -13.20 -3.16
CA GLN A 205 -4.94 -12.90 -4.46
C GLN A 205 -3.66 -12.07 -4.31
N ILE A 206 -3.66 -11.02 -3.48
CA ILE A 206 -2.46 -10.21 -3.20
C ILE A 206 -1.34 -11.04 -2.57
N ALA A 207 -1.67 -11.92 -1.61
CA ALA A 207 -0.68 -12.77 -0.95
C ALA A 207 0.02 -13.77 -1.89
N ASN A 208 -0.65 -14.15 -2.99
CA ASN A 208 -0.10 -15.08 -3.97
C ASN A 208 0.58 -14.39 -5.16
N MET A 209 0.49 -13.06 -5.29
CA MET A 209 1.20 -12.35 -6.37
C MET A 209 2.71 -12.54 -6.24
N GLU A 210 3.39 -12.70 -7.39
CA GLU A 210 4.83 -12.80 -7.41
C GLU A 210 5.46 -11.46 -6.97
N THR A 211 6.61 -11.53 -6.28
CA THR A 211 7.30 -10.32 -5.80
C THR A 211 7.69 -9.38 -6.94
N VAL A 212 8.04 -9.92 -8.11
CA VAL A 212 8.38 -9.11 -9.31
C VAL A 212 7.17 -8.32 -9.82
N ASP A 213 5.97 -8.86 -9.71
CA ASP A 213 4.74 -8.20 -10.14
C ASP A 213 4.36 -7.06 -9.21
N LEU A 214 4.52 -7.27 -7.90
CA LEU A 214 4.30 -6.23 -6.89
C LEU A 214 5.34 -5.11 -7.02
N GLN A 215 6.59 -5.44 -7.35
CA GLN A 215 7.62 -4.45 -7.66
C GLN A 215 7.31 -3.67 -8.94
N ALA A 216 6.65 -4.27 -9.93
CA ALA A 216 6.25 -3.59 -11.16
C ALA A 216 5.09 -2.59 -10.97
N LEU A 217 4.40 -2.59 -9.84
CA LEU A 217 3.28 -1.69 -9.58
C LEU A 217 3.69 -0.22 -9.54
N LYS A 218 2.81 0.66 -9.99
CA LYS A 218 2.95 2.11 -9.82
C LYS A 218 2.71 2.49 -8.36
N THR A 219 3.25 3.62 -7.94
CA THR A 219 3.02 4.16 -6.58
C THR A 219 1.54 4.39 -6.28
N SER A 220 0.73 4.77 -7.29
CA SER A 220 -0.73 4.92 -7.14
C SER A 220 -1.46 3.59 -6.93
N GLN A 221 -0.95 2.48 -7.48
CA GLN A 221 -1.51 1.15 -7.27
C GLN A 221 -1.15 0.63 -5.87
N ILE A 222 0.07 0.85 -5.40
CA ILE A 222 0.48 0.55 -4.02
C ILE A 222 -0.36 1.36 -3.02
N ALA A 223 -0.53 2.67 -3.24
CA ALA A 223 -1.36 3.52 -2.39
C ALA A 223 -2.86 3.14 -2.42
N ALA A 224 -3.31 2.43 -3.46
CA ALA A 224 -4.67 1.95 -3.57
C ALA A 224 -4.93 0.67 -2.78
N LEU A 225 -3.90 -0.08 -2.37
CA LEU A 225 -4.10 -1.31 -1.59
C LEU A 225 -4.83 -1.00 -0.27
N THR A 226 -5.75 -1.88 0.12
CA THR A 226 -6.41 -1.78 1.42
C THR A 226 -5.44 -2.18 2.54
N THR A 227 -5.76 -1.80 3.78
CA THR A 227 -4.98 -2.19 4.97
C THR A 227 -4.94 -3.71 5.16
N ASP A 228 -6.02 -4.41 4.79
CA ASP A 228 -6.11 -5.87 4.89
C ASP A 228 -5.27 -6.58 3.81
N GLN A 229 -5.11 -5.96 2.64
CA GLN A 229 -4.20 -6.45 1.60
C GLN A 229 -2.74 -6.21 1.99
N VAL A 230 -2.41 -5.02 2.52
CA VAL A 230 -1.05 -4.67 2.97
C VAL A 230 -0.55 -5.61 4.07
N GLN A 231 -1.42 -6.00 5.02
CA GLN A 231 -1.09 -6.98 6.05
C GLN A 231 -0.74 -8.38 5.52
N LYS A 232 -1.10 -8.71 4.29
CA LYS A 232 -0.78 -10.00 3.67
C LYS A 232 0.46 -9.98 2.79
N LEU A 233 1.09 -8.82 2.59
CA LEU A 233 2.38 -8.76 1.89
C LEU A 233 3.45 -9.51 2.72
N THR A 234 4.27 -10.32 2.06
CA THR A 234 5.38 -11.00 2.73
C THR A 234 6.49 -9.99 3.05
N THR A 235 7.38 -10.34 3.98
CA THR A 235 8.57 -9.52 4.27
C THR A 235 9.47 -9.36 3.05
N ASP A 236 9.60 -10.41 2.23
CA ASP A 236 10.40 -10.38 1.00
C ASP A 236 9.83 -9.38 -0.01
N THR A 237 8.50 -9.35 -0.13
CA THR A 237 7.82 -8.36 -0.97
C THR A 237 8.04 -6.93 -0.45
N ILE A 238 7.91 -6.70 0.87
CA ILE A 238 8.16 -5.38 1.45
C ILE A 238 9.61 -4.92 1.21
N ALA A 239 10.58 -5.81 1.41
CA ALA A 239 11.99 -5.53 1.17
C ALA A 239 12.34 -5.28 -0.31
N ALA A 240 11.56 -5.85 -1.23
CA ALA A 240 11.74 -5.70 -2.68
C ALA A 240 11.06 -4.47 -3.28
N LEU A 241 10.20 -3.77 -2.54
CA LEU A 241 9.58 -2.53 -3.00
C LEU A 241 10.65 -1.47 -3.30
N ALA A 242 10.46 -0.72 -4.38
CA ALA A 242 11.27 0.45 -4.67
C ALA A 242 10.99 1.58 -3.66
N THR A 243 11.99 2.42 -3.40
CA THR A 243 11.87 3.58 -2.49
C THR A 243 10.66 4.46 -2.76
N ALA A 244 10.32 4.71 -4.04
CA ALA A 244 9.15 5.49 -4.42
C ALA A 244 7.82 4.81 -4.04
N GLN A 245 7.76 3.48 -4.07
CA GLN A 245 6.59 2.70 -3.66
C GLN A 245 6.44 2.73 -2.14
N VAL A 246 7.52 2.55 -1.38
CA VAL A 246 7.51 2.67 0.08
C VAL A 246 7.09 4.08 0.51
N GLN A 247 7.63 5.12 -0.11
CA GLN A 247 7.20 6.50 0.13
C GLN A 247 5.74 6.75 -0.26
N GLY A 248 5.20 5.97 -1.22
CA GLY A 248 3.81 6.04 -1.68
C GLY A 248 2.80 5.46 -0.70
N LEU A 249 3.22 4.68 0.31
CA LEU A 249 2.33 4.12 1.32
C LEU A 249 1.60 5.22 2.10
N THR A 250 0.28 5.08 2.24
CA THR A 250 -0.52 6.00 3.05
C THR A 250 -0.24 5.79 4.55
N THR A 251 -0.59 6.75 5.39
CA THR A 251 -0.45 6.61 6.86
C THR A 251 -1.29 5.45 7.42
N GLY A 252 -2.47 5.20 6.84
CA GLY A 252 -3.29 4.04 7.22
C GLY A 252 -2.65 2.70 6.84
N GLN A 253 -2.01 2.63 5.67
CA GLN A 253 -1.24 1.44 5.28
C GLN A 253 0.01 1.26 6.15
N MET A 254 0.72 2.35 6.50
CA MET A 254 1.84 2.28 7.44
C MET A 254 1.40 1.74 8.81
N GLN A 255 0.23 2.13 9.31
CA GLN A 255 -0.34 1.60 10.56
C GLN A 255 -0.73 0.12 10.47
N ALA A 256 -1.12 -0.34 9.27
CA ALA A 256 -1.55 -1.70 9.04
C ALA A 256 -0.39 -2.69 8.97
N LEU A 257 0.83 -2.26 8.62
CA LEU A 257 1.99 -3.14 8.58
C LEU A 257 2.24 -3.82 9.93
N ILE A 258 2.54 -5.11 9.94
CA ILE A 258 2.95 -5.80 11.17
C ILE A 258 4.44 -5.57 11.48
N SER A 259 4.87 -5.82 12.72
CA SER A 259 6.26 -5.56 13.14
C SER A 259 7.31 -6.19 12.21
N ASN A 260 7.12 -7.46 11.80
CA ASN A 260 8.04 -8.13 10.88
C ASN A 260 8.14 -7.43 9.51
N GLN A 261 7.02 -6.87 9.01
CA GLN A 261 7.04 -6.11 7.76
C GLN A 261 7.77 -4.77 7.92
N ILE A 262 7.62 -4.09 9.06
CA ILE A 262 8.37 -2.87 9.37
C ILE A 262 9.88 -3.17 9.43
N SER A 263 10.28 -4.27 10.07
CA SER A 263 11.68 -4.70 10.11
C SER A 263 12.26 -5.00 8.72
N ALA A 264 11.42 -5.42 7.78
CA ALA A 264 11.81 -5.70 6.41
C ALA A 264 11.97 -4.45 5.52
N ILE A 265 11.56 -3.26 5.97
CA ILE A 265 11.77 -2.01 5.22
C ILE A 265 13.26 -1.65 5.27
N ASN A 266 13.92 -1.54 4.12
CA ASN A 266 15.34 -1.20 4.07
C ASN A 266 15.60 0.21 4.66
N SER A 267 16.76 0.41 5.28
CA SER A 267 17.10 1.68 5.96
C SER A 267 17.07 2.90 5.03
N ASN A 268 17.39 2.73 3.74
CA ASN A 268 17.27 3.81 2.74
C ASN A 268 15.81 4.21 2.49
N ASP A 269 14.90 3.24 2.48
CA ASP A 269 13.48 3.47 2.26
C ASP A 269 12.85 4.13 3.49
N LEU A 270 13.23 3.71 4.70
CA LEU A 270 12.85 4.39 5.94
C LEU A 270 13.28 5.86 5.95
N GLN A 271 14.50 6.18 5.51
CA GLN A 271 14.97 7.56 5.40
C GLN A 271 14.21 8.41 4.37
N SER A 272 13.53 7.77 3.42
CA SER A 272 12.71 8.43 2.39
C SER A 272 11.29 8.76 2.88
N LEU A 273 10.85 8.14 3.98
CA LEU A 273 9.52 8.34 4.55
C LEU A 273 9.34 9.79 5.04
N LYS A 274 8.13 10.30 4.82
CA LYS A 274 7.69 11.59 5.36
C LYS A 274 7.55 11.51 6.87
N THR A 275 7.71 12.63 7.55
CA THR A 275 7.49 12.74 9.00
C THR A 275 6.08 12.32 9.41
N SER A 276 5.07 12.55 8.57
CA SER A 276 3.70 12.07 8.82
C SER A 276 3.55 10.55 8.77
N GLN A 277 4.35 9.84 7.96
CA GLN A 277 4.36 8.38 7.91
C GLN A 277 5.06 7.80 9.15
N ILE A 278 6.14 8.42 9.61
CA ILE A 278 6.83 8.04 10.86
C ILE A 278 5.92 8.27 12.08
N ALA A 279 5.28 9.44 12.17
CA ALA A 279 4.32 9.75 13.23
C ALA A 279 3.09 8.83 13.21
N ALA A 280 2.76 8.23 12.07
CA ALA A 280 1.63 7.31 11.94
C ALA A 280 1.94 5.91 12.48
N LEU A 281 3.21 5.49 12.61
CA LEU A 281 3.56 4.17 13.15
C LEU A 281 2.91 3.96 14.53
N THR A 282 2.50 2.74 14.83
CA THR A 282 2.04 2.38 16.17
C THR A 282 3.23 2.28 17.13
N THR A 283 2.96 2.36 18.43
CA THR A 283 3.97 2.16 19.47
C THR A 283 4.63 0.78 19.36
N ALA A 284 3.86 -0.26 19.05
CA ALA A 284 4.37 -1.62 18.83
C ALA A 284 5.31 -1.71 17.62
N GLN A 285 4.97 -1.05 16.50
CA GLN A 285 5.83 -1.01 15.32
C GLN A 285 7.14 -0.28 15.59
N VAL A 286 7.13 0.81 16.36
CA VAL A 286 8.37 1.49 16.78
C VAL A 286 9.17 0.59 17.73
N ALA A 287 8.56 0.03 18.76
CA ALA A 287 9.24 -0.73 19.81
C ALA A 287 9.79 -2.09 19.34
N THR A 288 9.08 -2.78 18.44
CA THR A 288 9.38 -4.16 18.05
C THR A 288 9.57 -4.36 16.55
N GLY A 289 9.14 -3.41 15.72
CA GLY A 289 9.29 -3.48 14.27
C GLY A 289 10.55 -2.77 13.77
N LEU A 290 10.94 -1.64 14.36
CA LEU A 290 12.18 -0.96 14.01
C LEU A 290 13.36 -1.57 14.75
N THR A 291 14.35 -2.05 14.01
CA THR A 291 15.64 -2.49 14.56
C THR A 291 16.47 -1.29 15.04
N THR A 292 17.48 -1.55 15.87
CA THR A 292 18.43 -0.51 16.32
C THR A 292 19.15 0.14 15.14
N ASP A 293 19.55 -0.64 14.14
CA ASP A 293 20.18 -0.13 12.92
C ASP A 293 19.24 0.80 12.14
N GLN A 294 17.97 0.44 12.02
CA GLN A 294 16.97 1.30 11.37
C GLN A 294 16.72 2.60 12.15
N ILE A 295 16.67 2.54 13.49
CA ILE A 295 16.52 3.73 14.35
C ILE A 295 17.71 4.67 14.18
N GLY A 296 18.95 4.16 14.23
CA GLY A 296 20.16 4.95 14.05
C GLY A 296 20.29 5.60 12.66
N GLN A 297 19.54 5.12 11.67
CA GLN A 297 19.51 5.67 10.31
C GLN A 297 18.40 6.71 10.08
N LEU A 298 17.46 6.92 11.02
CA LEU A 298 16.42 7.93 10.85
C LEU A 298 16.98 9.35 10.81
N LYS A 299 16.36 10.23 10.03
CA LYS A 299 16.75 11.66 10.03
C LYS A 299 16.27 12.34 11.31
N SER A 300 16.97 13.40 11.74
CA SER A 300 16.56 14.23 12.89
C SER A 300 15.10 14.71 12.81
N ALA A 301 14.62 15.08 11.61
CA ALA A 301 13.24 15.48 11.40
C ALA A 301 12.24 14.32 11.62
N GLN A 302 12.63 13.08 11.32
CA GLN A 302 11.81 11.89 11.56
C GLN A 302 11.78 11.53 13.05
N ILE A 303 12.91 11.66 13.76
CA ILE A 303 12.97 11.51 15.22
C ILE A 303 12.10 12.55 15.92
N ALA A 304 12.19 13.82 15.53
CA ALA A 304 11.35 14.89 16.06
C ALA A 304 9.85 14.70 15.75
N ALA A 305 9.51 13.88 14.75
CA ALA A 305 8.13 13.58 14.38
C ALA A 305 7.51 12.43 15.18
N LEU A 306 8.31 11.65 15.93
CA LEU A 306 7.77 10.61 16.81
C LEU A 306 6.84 11.23 17.86
N THR A 307 5.73 10.58 18.14
CA THR A 307 4.84 10.93 19.24
C THR A 307 5.49 10.59 20.58
N THR A 308 5.04 11.22 21.67
CA THR A 308 5.51 10.91 23.01
C THR A 308 5.24 9.45 23.40
N ALA A 309 4.11 8.88 22.95
CA ALA A 309 3.79 7.47 23.18
C ALA A 309 4.73 6.52 22.44
N GLN A 310 5.13 6.85 21.20
CA GLN A 310 6.13 6.08 20.45
C GLN A 310 7.51 6.13 21.13
N VAL A 311 7.96 7.33 21.54
CA VAL A 311 9.23 7.51 22.26
C VAL A 311 9.23 6.77 23.60
N GLN A 312 8.15 6.88 24.38
CA GLN A 312 7.99 6.13 25.62
C GLN A 312 7.99 4.61 25.40
N GLY A 313 7.53 4.14 24.24
CA GLY A 313 7.49 2.73 23.87
C GLY A 313 8.84 2.15 23.39
N MET A 314 9.84 2.97 23.09
CA MET A 314 11.15 2.50 22.61
C MET A 314 11.85 1.59 23.63
N THR A 315 12.70 0.67 23.19
CA THR A 315 13.56 -0.08 24.12
C THR A 315 14.77 0.77 24.53
N THR A 316 15.46 0.37 25.61
CA THR A 316 16.75 1.02 25.99
C THR A 316 17.78 0.88 24.88
N ASP A 317 17.82 -0.26 24.19
CA ASP A 317 18.75 -0.48 23.08
C ASP A 317 18.45 0.43 21.88
N GLN A 318 17.17 0.72 21.63
CA GLN A 318 16.78 1.71 20.61
C GLN A 318 17.14 3.14 21.01
N ILE A 319 17.11 3.48 22.29
CA ILE A 319 17.58 4.79 22.78
C ILE A 319 19.10 4.91 22.61
N VAL A 320 19.86 3.87 22.96
CA VAL A 320 21.32 3.81 22.75
C VAL A 320 21.68 3.87 21.26
N ALA A 321 20.84 3.33 20.38
CA ALA A 321 21.05 3.38 18.93
C ALA A 321 20.85 4.78 18.31
N LEU A 322 20.30 5.75 19.05
CA LEU A 322 20.20 7.12 18.57
C LEU A 322 21.57 7.78 18.55
N GLY A 323 21.98 8.31 17.41
CA GLY A 323 23.14 9.18 17.32
C GLY A 323 22.90 10.53 17.98
N THR A 324 23.98 11.21 18.38
CA THR A 324 23.94 12.49 19.09
C THR A 324 23.11 13.59 18.41
N THR A 325 23.12 13.67 17.06
CA THR A 325 22.28 14.63 16.32
C THR A 325 20.79 14.26 16.34
N GLN A 326 20.45 12.98 16.46
CA GLN A 326 19.08 12.52 16.62
C GLN A 326 18.58 12.80 18.05
N VAL A 327 19.41 12.55 19.07
CA VAL A 327 19.10 12.90 20.47
C VAL A 327 18.83 14.40 20.60
N GLN A 328 19.69 15.25 20.02
CA GLN A 328 19.46 16.69 20.03
C GLN A 328 18.15 17.11 19.34
N ALA A 329 17.65 16.30 18.39
CA ALA A 329 16.41 16.57 17.67
C ALA A 329 15.15 16.22 18.49
N LEU A 330 15.27 15.48 19.60
CA LEU A 330 14.14 15.20 20.49
C LEU A 330 13.59 16.50 21.06
N VAL A 331 12.28 16.73 20.89
CA VAL A 331 11.61 17.89 21.48
C VAL A 331 11.34 17.69 22.97
N SER A 332 11.15 18.77 23.73
CA SER A 332 11.06 18.73 25.20
C SER A 332 9.99 17.78 25.75
N ASN A 333 8.86 17.62 25.07
CA ASN A 333 7.81 16.68 25.47
C ASN A 333 8.19 15.21 25.21
N GLN A 334 8.97 14.93 24.15
CA GLN A 334 9.51 13.58 23.91
C GLN A 334 10.55 13.21 24.97
N LEU A 335 11.46 14.13 25.32
CA LEU A 335 12.41 13.90 26.41
C LEU A 335 11.70 13.61 27.74
N GLN A 336 10.67 14.39 28.09
CA GLN A 336 9.86 14.13 29.29
C GLN A 336 9.11 12.79 29.27
N ALA A 337 8.81 12.26 28.09
CA ALA A 337 8.11 10.99 27.94
C ALA A 337 9.01 9.76 28.15
N LEU A 338 10.34 9.94 28.12
CA LEU A 338 11.28 8.85 28.41
C LEU A 338 11.09 8.37 29.86
N THR A 339 10.98 7.06 30.02
CA THR A 339 11.07 6.40 31.32
C THR A 339 12.46 6.61 31.94
N SER A 340 12.57 6.46 33.26
CA SER A 340 13.86 6.57 33.95
C SER A 340 14.91 5.59 33.40
N SER A 341 14.51 4.37 33.01
CA SER A 341 15.42 3.38 32.43
C SER A 341 15.90 3.77 31.03
N GLN A 342 15.02 4.29 30.17
CA GLN A 342 15.41 4.81 28.86
C GLN A 342 16.35 6.02 28.98
N PHE A 343 16.02 6.95 29.89
CA PHE A 343 16.84 8.14 30.10
C PHE A 343 18.22 7.80 30.66
N ALA A 344 18.30 6.87 31.63
CA ALA A 344 19.55 6.39 32.18
C ALA A 344 20.40 5.58 31.19
N ALA A 345 19.80 5.04 30.13
CA ALA A 345 20.53 4.34 29.06
C ALA A 345 21.20 5.30 28.06
N MET A 346 20.88 6.61 28.09
CA MET A 346 21.52 7.59 27.19
C MET A 346 23.01 7.73 27.48
N GLU A 347 23.80 7.85 26.42
CA GLU A 347 25.24 8.06 26.55
C GLU A 347 25.55 9.48 27.09
N SER A 348 26.68 9.63 27.79
CA SER A 348 27.08 10.93 28.34
C SER A 348 27.30 12.00 27.26
N VAL A 349 27.82 11.60 26.09
CA VAL A 349 27.99 12.49 24.93
C VAL A 349 26.66 13.01 24.38
N ASP A 350 25.62 12.19 24.44
CA ASP A 350 24.29 12.55 23.97
C ASP A 350 23.61 13.55 24.90
N LEU A 351 23.75 13.35 26.23
CA LEU A 351 23.28 14.30 27.23
C LEU A 351 24.01 15.64 27.12
N GLN A 352 25.33 15.62 26.87
CA GLN A 352 26.12 16.83 26.65
C GLN A 352 25.65 17.60 25.40
N ALA A 353 25.10 16.93 24.38
CA ALA A 353 24.61 17.59 23.17
C ALA A 353 23.22 18.24 23.31
N LEU A 354 22.50 17.99 24.42
CA LEU A 354 21.20 18.59 24.67
C LEU A 354 21.31 20.11 24.87
N LYS A 355 20.33 20.85 24.35
CA LYS A 355 20.24 22.30 24.58
C LYS A 355 19.83 22.58 26.02
N SER A 356 20.22 23.74 26.56
CA SER A 356 19.80 24.21 27.88
C SER A 356 18.27 24.18 28.09
N THR A 357 17.48 24.45 27.05
CA THR A 357 16.02 24.37 27.11
C THR A 357 15.49 22.94 27.23
N GLN A 358 16.19 21.97 26.65
CA GLN A 358 15.89 20.53 26.79
C GLN A 358 16.23 20.06 28.21
N ILE A 359 17.40 20.45 28.74
CA ILE A 359 17.80 20.17 30.13
C ILE A 359 16.81 20.75 31.14
N ALA A 360 16.41 22.02 30.96
CA ALA A 360 15.40 22.66 31.81
C ALA A 360 14.01 21.99 31.74
N SER A 361 13.74 21.19 30.70
CA SER A 361 12.47 20.48 30.53
C SER A 361 12.44 19.08 31.12
N LEU A 362 13.58 18.53 31.58
CA LEU A 362 13.64 17.19 32.17
C LEU A 362 12.75 17.08 33.42
N THR A 363 12.20 15.91 33.67
CA THR A 363 11.49 15.65 34.92
C THR A 363 12.48 15.49 36.09
N THR A 364 12.02 15.71 37.32
CA THR A 364 12.82 15.48 38.53
C THR A 364 13.25 14.01 38.66
N ALA A 365 12.41 13.06 38.23
CA ALA A 365 12.75 11.64 38.21
C ALA A 365 13.88 11.31 37.23
N GLN A 366 13.92 11.97 36.06
CA GLN A 366 15.00 11.81 35.09
C GLN A 366 16.31 12.42 35.61
N VAL A 367 16.24 13.62 36.20
CA VAL A 367 17.42 14.26 36.83
C VAL A 367 17.98 13.39 37.96
N ALA A 368 17.13 12.83 38.81
CA ALA A 368 17.54 11.91 39.87
C ALA A 368 18.16 10.61 39.33
N SER A 369 17.84 10.20 38.09
CA SER A 369 18.38 8.99 37.46
C SER A 369 19.72 9.18 36.73
N LEU A 370 20.23 10.41 36.62
CA LEU A 370 21.55 10.68 36.04
C LEU A 370 22.64 9.91 36.80
N THR A 371 23.63 9.37 36.10
CA THR A 371 24.85 8.89 36.77
C THR A 371 25.72 10.08 37.17
N THR A 372 26.69 9.88 38.07
CA THR A 372 27.68 10.91 38.40
C THR A 372 28.48 11.32 37.17
N ASP A 373 28.78 10.37 36.29
CA ASP A 373 29.50 10.62 35.04
C ASP A 373 28.66 11.48 34.08
N ASN A 374 27.34 11.29 34.05
CA ASN A 374 26.47 12.16 33.27
C ASN A 374 26.46 13.59 33.81
N VAL A 375 26.44 13.76 35.13
CA VAL A 375 26.47 15.10 35.76
C VAL A 375 27.78 15.82 35.45
N VAL A 376 28.91 15.13 35.52
CA VAL A 376 30.23 15.67 35.14
C VAL A 376 30.31 15.99 33.65
N ALA A 377 29.64 15.22 32.78
CA ALA A 377 29.66 15.47 31.35
C ALA A 377 28.85 16.71 30.91
N LEU A 378 27.92 17.20 31.74
CA LEU A 378 27.14 18.40 31.42
C LEU A 378 28.04 19.64 31.47
N SER A 379 27.86 20.55 30.51
CA SER A 379 28.51 21.86 30.59
C SER A 379 27.92 22.72 31.71
N SER A 380 28.71 23.66 32.23
CA SER A 380 28.23 24.62 33.24
C SER A 380 27.02 25.43 32.77
N THR A 381 26.84 25.64 31.46
CA THR A 381 25.65 26.30 30.89
C THR A 381 24.40 25.40 30.96
N GLN A 382 24.56 24.09 30.81
CA GLN A 382 23.47 23.12 30.99
C GLN A 382 23.12 22.96 32.48
N ILE A 383 24.11 22.88 33.37
CA ILE A 383 23.89 22.88 34.82
C ILE A 383 23.15 24.14 35.28
N GLN A 384 23.57 25.33 34.81
CA GLN A 384 22.88 26.59 35.12
C GLN A 384 21.43 26.64 34.55
N ALA A 385 21.10 25.81 33.57
CA ALA A 385 19.76 25.72 33.01
C ALA A 385 18.80 24.88 33.87
N LEU A 386 19.30 24.06 34.80
CA LEU A 386 18.46 23.29 35.71
C LEU A 386 17.55 24.20 36.53
N THR A 387 16.28 23.84 36.62
CA THR A 387 15.30 24.50 37.49
C THR A 387 15.61 24.21 38.96
N THR A 388 15.07 25.02 39.87
CA THR A 388 15.24 24.81 41.31
C THR A 388 14.67 23.46 41.78
N ALA A 389 13.58 22.99 41.18
CA ALA A 389 13.01 21.67 41.46
C ALA A 389 13.94 20.54 40.97
N GLN A 390 14.59 20.71 39.82
CA GLN A 390 15.57 19.74 39.33
C GLN A 390 16.85 19.73 40.20
N MET A 391 17.31 20.89 40.67
CA MET A 391 18.43 20.97 41.62
C MET A 391 18.13 20.21 42.93
N GLN A 392 16.90 20.30 43.43
CA GLN A 392 16.45 19.52 44.60
C GLN A 392 16.40 18.02 44.33
N ALA A 393 16.13 17.61 43.09
CA ALA A 393 16.01 16.22 42.71
C ALA A 393 17.37 15.51 42.51
N LEU A 394 18.47 16.27 42.35
CA LEU A 394 19.80 15.68 42.29
C LEU A 394 20.09 14.89 43.59
N THR A 395 20.75 13.76 43.48
CA THR A 395 21.21 13.00 44.65
C THR A 395 22.43 13.68 45.26
N SER A 396 22.69 13.46 46.55
CA SER A 396 23.89 14.01 47.18
C SER A 396 25.19 13.48 46.54
N ALA A 397 25.16 12.28 45.94
CA ALA A 397 26.29 11.73 45.19
C ALA A 397 26.54 12.48 43.87
N GLN A 398 25.46 12.86 43.16
CA GLN A 398 25.55 13.70 41.96
C GLN A 398 26.11 15.10 42.30
N ILE A 399 25.58 15.76 43.33
CA ILE A 399 26.07 17.08 43.78
C ILE A 399 27.54 17.04 44.20
N ALA A 400 27.96 15.98 44.91
CA ALA A 400 29.35 15.83 45.33
C ALA A 400 30.35 15.64 44.18
N ASN A 401 29.88 15.13 43.03
CA ASN A 401 30.71 14.93 41.84
C ASN A 401 30.63 16.08 40.83
N MET A 402 29.84 17.14 41.07
CA MET A 402 29.83 18.30 40.20
C MET A 402 31.20 18.98 40.16
N GLU A 403 31.61 19.45 38.98
CA GLU A 403 32.86 20.18 38.86
C GLU A 403 32.75 21.53 39.57
N THR A 404 33.86 22.02 40.11
CA THR A 404 33.92 23.30 40.80
C THR A 404 33.43 24.46 39.93
N VAL A 405 33.72 24.42 38.62
CA VAL A 405 33.28 25.44 37.65
C VAL A 405 31.75 25.43 37.44
N ASP A 406 31.10 24.27 37.55
CA ASP A 406 29.65 24.15 37.42
C ASP A 406 28.95 24.77 38.62
N LEU A 407 29.48 24.52 39.82
CA LEU A 407 28.95 25.10 41.05
C LEU A 407 29.17 26.60 41.09
N GLN A 408 30.26 27.13 40.53
CA GLN A 408 30.45 28.58 40.33
C GLN A 408 29.50 29.19 39.30
N ALA A 409 29.01 28.40 38.34
CA ALA A 409 28.05 28.87 37.35
C ALA A 409 26.60 28.90 37.89
N LEU A 410 26.31 28.27 39.03
CA LEU A 410 24.95 28.24 39.59
C LEU A 410 24.45 29.64 39.99
N LYS A 411 23.17 29.88 39.71
CA LYS A 411 22.42 31.04 40.18
C LYS A 411 22.21 30.94 41.70
N THR A 412 22.08 32.07 42.37
CA THR A 412 21.80 32.11 43.81
C THR A 412 20.51 31.38 44.18
N SER A 413 19.48 31.43 43.33
CA SER A 413 18.24 30.66 43.51
C SER A 413 18.43 29.14 43.41
N GLN A 414 19.40 28.68 42.60
CA GLN A 414 19.72 27.25 42.50
C GLN A 414 20.51 26.78 43.72
N ILE A 415 21.43 27.61 44.24
CA ILE A 415 22.12 27.33 45.51
C ILE A 415 21.12 27.25 46.67
N ALA A 416 20.21 28.24 46.77
CA ALA A 416 19.15 28.25 47.79
C ALA A 416 18.21 27.03 47.69
N ALA A 417 18.10 26.43 46.50
CA ALA A 417 17.25 25.26 46.28
C ALA A 417 17.87 23.96 46.78
N LEU A 418 19.20 23.86 46.97
CA LEU A 418 19.85 22.63 47.42
C LEU A 418 19.29 22.15 48.78
N THR A 419 19.20 20.84 48.99
CA THR A 419 18.82 20.30 50.30
C THR A 419 20.01 20.39 51.27
N THR A 420 19.73 20.32 52.57
CA THR A 420 20.78 20.27 53.60
C THR A 420 21.70 19.07 53.41
N ASP A 421 21.16 17.94 52.98
CA ASP A 421 21.90 16.70 52.72
C ASP A 421 22.81 16.82 51.50
N GLN A 422 22.40 17.57 50.48
CA GLN A 422 23.24 17.88 49.32
C GLN A 422 24.39 18.81 49.71
N VAL A 423 24.11 19.89 50.46
CA VAL A 423 25.13 20.86 50.92
C VAL A 423 26.19 20.20 51.80
N GLN A 424 25.78 19.27 52.68
CA GLN A 424 26.72 18.49 53.50
C GLN A 424 27.71 17.64 52.71
N LYS A 425 27.39 17.28 51.45
CA LYS A 425 28.27 16.47 50.61
C LYS A 425 29.20 17.29 49.71
N LEU A 426 29.09 18.62 49.70
CA LEU A 426 30.04 19.48 48.99
C LEU A 426 31.44 19.33 49.60
N THR A 427 32.47 19.28 48.76
CA THR A 427 33.86 19.22 49.25
C THR A 427 34.29 20.59 49.82
N THR A 428 35.34 20.62 50.63
CA THR A 428 35.91 21.88 51.11
C THR A 428 36.42 22.75 49.97
N ASP A 429 36.99 22.13 48.93
CA ASP A 429 37.52 22.83 47.75
C ASP A 429 36.38 23.50 46.98
N THR A 430 35.26 22.81 46.86
CA THR A 430 34.04 23.32 46.27
C THR A 430 33.48 24.52 47.04
N ILE A 431 33.40 24.43 48.37
CA ILE A 431 32.91 25.54 49.23
C ILE A 431 33.85 26.75 49.15
N ALA A 432 35.17 26.53 49.15
CA ALA A 432 36.16 27.59 49.02
C ALA A 432 36.08 28.33 47.68
N ALA A 433 35.63 27.62 46.64
CA ALA A 433 35.52 28.15 45.30
C ALA A 433 34.19 28.87 45.01
N LEU A 434 33.19 28.81 45.90
CA LEU A 434 31.94 29.55 45.73
C LEU A 434 32.18 31.07 45.72
N ALA A 435 31.49 31.76 44.81
CA ALA A 435 31.49 33.22 44.79
C ALA A 435 30.67 33.79 45.96
N THR A 436 30.97 35.02 46.38
CA THR A 436 30.26 35.70 47.49
C THR A 436 28.74 35.68 47.33
N ALA A 437 28.23 35.93 46.11
CA ALA A 437 26.80 35.90 45.84
C ALA A 437 26.17 34.52 46.09
N GLN A 438 26.92 33.44 45.83
CA GLN A 438 26.44 32.07 46.00
C GLN A 438 26.40 31.68 47.48
N VAL A 439 27.43 32.06 48.26
CA VAL A 439 27.41 31.87 49.71
C VAL A 439 26.28 32.69 50.35
N GLN A 440 26.03 33.92 49.90
CA GLN A 440 24.88 34.73 50.32
C GLN A 440 23.53 34.10 49.90
N GLY A 441 23.53 33.25 48.88
CA GLY A 441 22.34 32.50 48.45
C GLY A 441 22.02 31.29 49.34
N LEU A 442 22.92 30.89 50.25
CA LEU A 442 22.65 29.80 51.18
C LEU A 442 21.57 30.21 52.19
N THR A 443 20.57 29.36 52.36
CA THR A 443 19.55 29.50 53.39
C THR A 443 20.14 29.24 54.78
N THR A 444 19.46 29.72 55.81
CA THR A 444 19.84 29.47 57.21
C THR A 444 19.99 27.99 57.52
N GLY A 445 19.09 27.14 57.00
CA GLY A 445 19.17 25.69 57.19
C GLY A 445 20.39 25.06 56.52
N GLN A 446 20.75 25.51 55.32
CA GLN A 446 21.95 25.04 54.61
C GLN A 446 23.24 25.49 55.32
N MET A 447 23.30 26.74 55.80
CA MET A 447 24.45 27.24 56.57
C MET A 447 24.66 26.45 57.86
N GLN A 448 23.57 26.06 58.55
CA GLN A 448 23.62 25.21 59.74
C GLN A 448 24.03 23.76 59.42
N ALA A 449 23.78 23.30 58.19
CA ALA A 449 24.14 21.97 57.76
C ALA A 449 25.65 21.83 57.41
N LEU A 450 26.37 22.93 57.19
CA LEU A 450 27.81 22.89 56.90
C LEU A 450 28.61 22.29 58.06
N ILE A 451 29.56 21.41 57.77
CA ILE A 451 30.50 20.87 58.76
C ILE A 451 31.65 21.85 59.03
N SER A 452 32.33 21.71 60.17
CA SER A 452 33.38 22.65 60.61
C SER A 452 34.46 22.92 59.56
N ASN A 453 34.87 21.90 58.81
CA ASN A 453 35.86 22.05 57.73
C ASN A 453 35.31 22.85 56.54
N GLN A 454 34.03 22.69 56.19
CA GLN A 454 33.40 23.46 55.12
C GLN A 454 33.25 24.94 55.52
N ILE A 455 32.83 25.23 56.76
CA ILE A 455 32.73 26.62 57.27
C ILE A 455 34.10 27.30 57.21
N SER A 456 35.16 26.59 57.62
CA SER A 456 36.53 27.10 57.59
C SER A 456 37.05 27.34 56.17
N ALA A 457 36.46 26.69 55.16
CA ALA A 457 36.82 26.83 53.76
C ALA A 457 36.18 28.07 53.10
N ILE A 458 35.15 28.68 53.69
CA ILE A 458 34.52 29.88 53.12
C ILE A 458 35.54 31.04 53.12
N ASN A 459 35.70 31.69 51.96
CA ASN A 459 36.62 32.80 51.80
C ASN A 459 36.38 33.88 52.88
N SER A 460 37.44 34.35 53.54
CA SER A 460 37.34 35.30 54.65
C SER A 460 36.68 36.63 54.26
N ASN A 461 36.83 37.07 53.01
CA ASN A 461 36.15 38.26 52.50
C ASN A 461 34.65 38.01 52.31
N THR A 462 34.28 36.79 51.91
CA THR A 462 32.88 36.38 51.81
C THR A 462 32.25 36.29 53.20
N LEU A 463 32.93 35.70 54.18
CA LEU A 463 32.47 35.67 55.59
C LEU A 463 32.24 37.07 56.18
N GLN A 464 33.09 38.05 55.82
CA GLN A 464 32.90 39.45 56.26
C GLN A 464 31.71 40.15 55.61
N SER A 465 31.20 39.61 54.50
CA SER A 465 30.09 40.17 53.73
C SER A 465 28.72 39.53 54.03
N LEU A 466 28.71 38.51 54.90
CA LEU A 466 27.51 37.89 55.47
C LEU A 466 27.15 38.57 56.79
#